data_AF-A0A0F6XYW5-F1
#
_entry.id   AF-A0A0F6XYW5-F1
#
_cell.length_a   1.000
_cell.length_b   1.000
_cell.length_c   1.000
_cell.angle_alpha   90.00
_cell.angle_beta   90.00
_cell.angle_gamma   90.00
#
_symmetry.space_group_name_H-M   'P 1'
#
loop_
_entity.id
_entity.type
_entity.pdbx_description
1 polymer ?
#
loop_
_entity_poly.entity_id
_entity_poly.type
_entity_poly.pdbx_seq_one_letter_code
_entity_poly.pdbx_strand_id
1 'polypeptide(L)' 'MKFIQFLCLFIEDILILSGCACITTATYLLNGIAGLYVSGVFLCLLGFLIGKKLSEVPERRR' A
#
# COMPACT_ATOMS: atom_id res chain seq x y z
N MET A 1 18.80 -20.55 9.04
CA MET A 1 18.27 -19.58 10.02
C MET A 1 18.22 -18.12 9.53
N LYS A 2 18.89 -17.71 8.43
CA LYS A 2 18.83 -16.31 7.94
C LYS A 2 17.52 -15.94 7.21
N PHE A 3 16.89 -16.90 6.52
CA PHE A 3 15.64 -16.66 5.78
C PHE A 3 14.44 -16.35 6.68
N ILE A 4 14.31 -17.03 7.83
CA ILE A 4 13.18 -16.81 8.75
C ILE A 4 13.24 -15.40 9.36
N GLN A 5 14.44 -14.92 9.69
CA GLN A 5 14.62 -13.55 10.20
C GLN A 5 14.27 -12.49 9.13
N PHE A 6 14.64 -12.73 7.88
CA PHE A 6 14.26 -11.86 6.77
C PHE A 6 12.74 -11.84 6.56
N LEU A 7 12.08 -13.00 6.69
CA LEU A 7 10.63 -13.11 6.56
C LEU A 7 9.89 -12.38 7.70
N CYS A 8 10.39 -12.49 8.94
CA CYS A 8 9.85 -11.72 10.07
C CYS A 8 10.03 -10.21 9.92
N LEU A 9 11.04 -9.74 9.18
CA LEU A 9 11.26 -8.31 8.93
C LEU A 9 10.17 -7.67 8.05
N PHE A 10 9.54 -8.45 7.16
CA PHE A 10 8.51 -7.98 6.22
C PHE A 10 7.11 -8.55 6.53
N ILE A 11 6.95 -9.33 7.59
CA ILE A 11 5.68 -10.00 7.87
C ILE A 11 4.56 -9.00 8.17
N GLU A 12 4.89 -7.89 8.82
CA GLU A 12 3.95 -6.80 9.09
C GLU A 12 3.44 -6.18 7.78
N ASP A 13 4.36 -5.81 6.88
CA ASP A 13 4.01 -5.26 5.57
C ASP A 13 3.15 -6.23 4.76
N ILE A 14 3.51 -7.52 4.72
CA ILE A 14 2.76 -8.56 4.01
C ILE A 14 1.35 -8.71 4.58
N LEU A 15 1.22 -8.70 5.91
CA LEU A 15 -0.07 -8.84 6.58
C LEU A 15 -0.97 -7.64 6.30
N ILE A 16 -0.44 -6.43 6.37
CA ILE A 16 -1.15 -5.20 6.02
C ILE A 16 -1.60 -5.23 4.55
N LEU A 17 -0.70 -5.55 3.62
CA LEU A 17 -1.00 -5.59 2.19
C LEU A 17 -2.07 -6.64 1.86
N SER A 18 -2.02 -7.80 2.53
CA SER A 18 -3.02 -8.85 2.39
C SER A 18 -4.40 -8.44 2.93
N GLY A 19 -4.44 -7.74 4.06
CA GLY A 19 -5.67 -7.17 4.62
C GLY A 19 -6.33 -6.17 3.68
N CYS A 20 -5.52 -5.26 3.11
CA CYS A 20 -6.01 -4.30 2.11
C CYS A 20 -6.56 -4.98 0.85
N ALA A 21 -5.88 -6.04 0.37
CA ALA A 21 -6.36 -6.82 -0.76
C ALA A 21 -7.68 -7.54 -0.45
N CYS A 22 -7.82 -8.14 0.74
CA CYS A 22 -9.06 -8.77 1.18
C CYS A 22 -10.22 -7.79 1.26
N ILE A 23 -10.04 -6.63 1.88
CA ILE A 23 -11.11 -5.61 2.00
C ILE A 23 -11.54 -5.13 0.61
N THR A 24 -10.58 -4.85 -0.26
CA THR A 24 -10.87 -4.40 -1.63
C THR A 24 -11.65 -5.47 -2.38
N THR A 25 -11.21 -6.72 -2.33
CA THR A 25 -11.88 -7.85 -2.98
C THR A 25 -13.29 -8.06 -2.43
N ALA A 26 -13.47 -8.05 -1.11
CA ALA A 26 -14.79 -8.16 -0.49
C ALA A 26 -15.72 -7.01 -0.92
N THR A 27 -15.18 -5.82 -1.10
CA THR A 27 -15.96 -4.66 -1.61
C THR A 27 -16.39 -4.86 -3.06
N TYR A 28 -15.53 -5.44 -3.92
CA TYR A 28 -15.91 -5.81 -5.28
C TYR A 28 -17.03 -6.86 -5.32
N LEU A 29 -17.03 -7.82 -4.37
CA LEU A 29 -18.10 -8.82 -4.26
C LEU A 29 -19.44 -8.20 -3.85
N LEU A 30 -19.43 -7.12 -3.06
CA LEU A 30 -20.64 -6.38 -2.69
C LEU A 30 -21.15 -5.49 -3.83
N ASN A 31 -20.26 -4.70 -4.44
CA ASN A 31 -20.57 -3.84 -5.57
C ASN A 31 -19.28 -3.45 -6.31
N GLY A 32 -19.21 -3.75 -7.60
CA GLY A 32 -18.02 -3.46 -8.42
C GLY A 32 -17.63 -1.98 -8.45
N ILE A 33 -18.61 -1.07 -8.37
CA ILE A 33 -18.36 0.38 -8.34
C ILE A 33 -17.73 0.78 -7.00
N ALA A 34 -18.24 0.25 -5.88
CA ALA A 34 -17.66 0.51 -4.57
C ALA A 34 -16.22 -0.01 -4.46
N GLY A 35 -15.95 -1.18 -5.04
CA GLY A 35 -14.59 -1.74 -5.14
C GLY A 35 -13.63 -0.81 -5.88
N LEU A 36 -14.07 -0.22 -7.00
CA LEU A 36 -13.28 0.77 -7.75
C LEU A 36 -12.98 2.03 -6.92
N TYR A 37 -13.96 2.55 -6.16
CA TYR A 37 -13.73 3.68 -5.26
C TYR A 37 -12.69 3.37 -4.18
N VAL A 38 -12.80 2.22 -3.50
CA VAL A 38 -11.85 1.81 -2.45
C VAL A 38 -10.44 1.64 -3.02
N SER A 39 -10.32 1.01 -4.17
CA SER A 39 -9.04 0.83 -4.88
C SER A 39 -8.41 2.18 -5.24
N GLY A 40 -9.22 3.11 -5.76
CA GLY A 40 -8.78 4.46 -6.11
C GLY A 40 -8.27 5.25 -4.91
N VAL A 41 -9.01 5.23 -3.79
CA VAL A 41 -8.58 5.89 -2.54
C VAL A 41 -7.26 5.31 -2.06
N PHE A 42 -7.11 3.99 -2.08
CA PHE A 42 -5.88 3.32 -1.66
C PHE A 42 -4.67 3.74 -2.52
N LEU A 43 -4.85 3.79 -3.85
CA LEU A 43 -3.81 4.24 -4.78
C LEU A 43 -3.45 5.72 -4.58
N CYS A 44 -4.44 6.59 -4.34
CA CYS A 44 -4.19 8.01 -4.04
C CYS A 44 -3.39 8.18 -2.75
N LEU A 45 -3.71 7.43 -1.69
CA LEU A 45 -2.97 7.47 -0.44
C LEU A 45 -1.53 6.98 -0.61
N LEU A 46 -1.32 5.88 -1.34
CA LEU A 46 0.02 5.40 -1.66
C LEU A 46 0.82 6.43 -2.45
N GLY A 47 0.23 7.00 -3.50
CA GLY A 47 0.85 8.05 -4.30
C GLY A 47 1.20 9.29 -3.46
N PHE A 48 0.33 9.69 -2.54
CA PHE A 48 0.58 10.79 -1.61
C PHE A 48 1.75 10.50 -0.66
N LEU A 49 1.80 9.31 -0.05
CA LEU A 49 2.89 8.91 0.85
C LEU A 49 4.24 8.86 0.13
N ILE A 50 4.25 8.29 -1.08
CA ILE A 50 5.45 8.22 -1.94
C ILE A 50 5.89 9.63 -2.34
N GLY A 51 4.95 10.48 -2.78
CA GLY A 51 5.21 11.86 -3.16
C GLY A 51 5.75 12.71 -1.99
N LYS A 52 5.21 12.53 -0.78
CA LYS A 52 5.70 13.22 0.42
C LYS A 52 7.15 12.84 0.72
N LYS A 53 7.49 11.54 0.62
CA LYS A 53 8.86 11.06 0.82
C LYS A 53 9.83 11.55 -0.26
N LEU A 54 9.34 11.78 -1.49
CA LEU A 54 10.14 12.32 -2.58
C LEU A 54 10.36 13.84 -2.43
N SER A 55 9.38 14.58 -1.91
CA SER A 55 9.47 16.03 -1.71
C SER A 55 10.42 16.46 -0.59
N GLU A 56 10.79 15.56 0.33
CA GLU A 56 11.79 15.82 1.38
C GLU A 56 13.24 15.65 0.90
N VAL A 57 13.47 15.23 -0.35
CA VAL A 57 14.79 15.29 -0.97
C VAL A 57 15.00 16.72 -1.46
N PRO A 58 15.81 17.56 -0.77
CA PRO A 58 16.01 18.92 -1.20
C PRO A 58 16.67 18.91 -2.58
N GLU A 59 16.10 19.71 -3.48
CA GLU A 59 16.66 20.09 -4.75
C GLU A 59 18.08 20.63 -4.55
N ARG A 60 19.06 19.72 -4.56
CA ARG A 60 20.47 20.11 -4.63
C ARG A 60 20.69 20.58 -6.05
N ARG A 61 20.50 21.89 -6.25
CA ARG A 61 21.09 22.77 -7.26
C ARG A 61 21.54 22.07 -8.55
N ARG A 62 20.81 22.32 -9.64
CA ARG A 62 21.46 22.53 -10.94
C ARG A 62 21.41 24.01 -11.27
#